data_AF-A0A3C0ZHF9-F1
#
_entry.id   AF-A0A3C0ZHF9-F1
#
_cell.length_a   1.000
_cell.length_b   1.000
_cell.length_c   1.000
_cell.angle_alpha   90.00
_cell.angle_beta   90.00
_cell.angle_gamma   90.00
#
_symmetry.space_group_name_H-M   'P 1'
#
loop_
_entity.id
_entity.type
_entity.pdbx_description
1 polymer ?
#
loop_
_entity_poly.entity_id
_entity_poly.type
_entity_poly.pdbx_seq_one_letter_code
_entity_poly.pdbx_strand_id
1 'polypeptide(L)'
;MALSESQLLKLTEIAQRFGATRLILFGSLLNVDTTIRDIDVACDGIVGWKLYEFGALLEKEFRIPVDVVPLSPPNPFTRAIETKGKRLL
;
A
#
# COMPACT_ATOMS: atom_id res chain seq x y z
N MET A 1 -3.36 -0.80 16.81
CA MET A 1 -2.19 -1.70 16.60
C MET A 1 -1.77 -1.57 15.16
N ALA A 2 -0.63 -0.90 14.90
CA ALA A 2 -0.06 -0.76 13.56
C ALA A 2 0.50 -2.08 13.00
N LEU A 3 0.82 -2.13 11.70
CA LEU A 3 1.51 -3.27 11.08
C LEU A 3 2.88 -3.48 11.74
N SER A 4 3.25 -4.73 11.99
CA SER A 4 4.59 -5.06 12.50
C SER A 4 5.67 -4.79 11.45
N GLU A 5 6.92 -4.65 11.88
CA GLU A 5 8.05 -4.50 10.95
C GLU A 5 8.17 -5.68 9.97
N SER A 6 7.91 -6.91 10.44
CA SER A 6 7.89 -8.09 9.57
C SER A 6 6.79 -8.03 8.51
N GLN A 7 5.62 -7.49 8.84
CA GLN A 7 4.54 -7.28 7.88
C GLN A 7 4.89 -6.18 6.87
N LEU A 8 5.53 -5.09 7.31
CA LEU A 8 6.01 -4.02 6.43
C LEU A 8 7.08 -4.51 5.44
N LEU A 9 8.02 -5.34 5.90
CA LEU A 9 9.01 -5.99 5.05
C LEU A 9 8.33 -6.88 4.02
N LYS A 10 7.40 -7.73 4.46
CA LYS A 10 6.66 -8.62 3.57
C LYS A 10 5.86 -7.87 2.50
N LEU A 11 5.19 -6.79 2.89
CA LEU A 11 4.43 -5.93 1.99
C LEU A 11 5.35 -5.28 0.93
N THR A 12 6.52 -4.82 1.34
CA THR A 12 7.53 -4.24 0.44
C THR A 12 8.08 -5.27 -0.54
N GLU A 13 8.39 -6.49 -0.07
CA GLU A 13 8.85 -7.60 -0.92
C GLU A 13 7.81 -7.97 -1.99
N ILE A 14 6.53 -8.08 -1.61
CA ILE A 14 5.45 -8.39 -2.55
C ILE A 14 5.34 -7.27 -3.59
N ALA A 15 5.34 -6.00 -3.17
CA ALA A 15 5.24 -4.86 -4.09
C ALA A 15 6.39 -4.84 -5.10
N GLN A 16 7.64 -5.04 -4.66
CA GLN A 16 8.81 -5.10 -5.54
C GLN A 16 8.70 -6.24 -6.57
N ARG A 17 8.21 -7.42 -6.18
CA ARG A 17 7.99 -8.55 -7.10
C ARG A 17 6.98 -8.24 -8.21
N PHE A 18 6.04 -7.33 -7.95
CA PHE A 18 5.07 -6.85 -8.94
C PHE A 18 5.59 -5.68 -9.80
N GLY A 19 6.81 -5.20 -9.54
CA GLY A 19 7.44 -4.11 -10.26
C GLY A 19 7.17 -2.73 -9.66
N ALA A 20 6.73 -2.66 -8.40
CA ALA A 20 6.56 -1.37 -7.74
C ALA A 20 7.90 -0.63 -7.67
N THR A 21 7.90 0.65 -8.06
CA THR A 21 9.03 1.58 -7.93
C THR A 21 8.85 2.54 -6.78
N ARG A 22 7.61 2.72 -6.33
CA ARG A 22 7.21 3.54 -5.18
C ARG A 22 6.11 2.82 -4.41
N LEU A 23 6.17 2.89 -3.09
CA LEU A 23 5.16 2.30 -2.20
C LEU A 23 4.97 3.17 -0.97
N ILE A 24 3.73 3.56 -0.71
CA ILE A 24 3.37 4.50 0.36
C ILE A 24 2.18 3.92 1.13
N LEU A 25 2.33 3.76 2.44
CA LEU A 25 1.18 3.51 3.32
C LEU A 25 0.49 4.83 3.65
N PHE A 26 -0.83 4.82 3.63
CA PHE A 26 -1.62 5.99 4.02
C PHE A 26 -2.81 5.58 4.89
N GLY A 27 -3.76 6.50 5.09
CA GLY A 27 -5.02 6.22 5.75
C GLY A 27 -4.89 5.89 7.24
N SER A 28 -5.72 4.96 7.71
CA SER A 28 -5.89 4.66 9.14
C SER A 28 -4.64 4.05 9.77
N LEU A 29 -3.79 3.41 8.95
CA LEU A 29 -2.54 2.77 9.37
C LEU A 29 -1.49 3.73 9.92
N LEU A 30 -1.62 5.04 9.67
CA LEU A 30 -0.71 6.05 10.22
C LEU A 30 -0.99 6.35 11.69
N ASN A 31 -2.13 5.94 12.23
CA ASN A 31 -2.54 6.20 13.61
C ASN A 31 -2.32 4.97 14.50
N VAL A 32 -1.35 5.06 15.41
CA VAL A 32 -0.91 3.96 16.30
C VAL A 32 -2.06 3.36 17.13
N ASP A 33 -3.03 4.19 17.51
CA ASP A 33 -4.14 3.84 18.41
C ASP A 33 -5.37 3.26 17.68
N THR A 34 -5.31 3.09 16.36
CA THR A 34 -6.44 2.56 15.59
C THR A 34 -6.33 1.05 15.41
N THR A 35 -7.43 0.33 15.54
CA THR A 35 -7.51 -1.07 15.09
C THR A 35 -7.48 -1.08 13.58
N ILE A 36 -6.51 -1.79 13.00
CA ILE A 36 -6.40 -1.95 11.55
C ILE A 36 -7.63 -2.70 11.04
N ARG A 37 -8.34 -2.08 10.10
CA ARG A 37 -9.49 -2.69 9.41
C ARG A 37 -9.14 -3.06 7.98
N ASP A 38 -8.23 -2.31 7.39
CA ASP A 38 -7.81 -2.36 6.01
C ASP A 38 -6.34 -1.95 5.87
N ILE A 39 -5.74 -2.28 4.73
CA ILE A 39 -4.43 -1.78 4.33
C ILE A 39 -4.58 -0.81 3.17
N ASP A 40 -4.35 0.47 3.44
CA ASP A 40 -4.29 1.53 2.45
C ASP A 40 -2.86 1.65 1.87
N VAL A 41 -2.68 1.28 0.60
CA VAL A 41 -1.39 1.38 -0.10
C VAL A 41 -1.51 2.13 -1.41
N ALA A 42 -0.60 3.08 -1.62
CA ALA A 42 -0.42 3.72 -2.91
C ALA A 42 0.89 3.27 -3.54
N CYS A 43 0.88 2.97 -4.83
CA CYS A 43 2.06 2.48 -5.52
C CYS A 43 2.21 3.04 -6.94
N ASP A 44 3.43 2.94 -7.46
CA ASP A 44 3.76 3.25 -8.85
C ASP A 44 4.62 2.12 -9.44
N GLY A 45 4.66 2.00 -10.76
CA GLY A 45 5.44 0.96 -11.47
C GLY A 45 4.68 -0.37 -11.69
N ILE A 46 3.59 -0.63 -10.96
CA ILE A 46 2.69 -1.75 -11.26
C ILE A 46 1.71 -1.33 -12.35
N VAL A 47 1.75 -2.01 -13.50
CA VAL A 47 1.03 -1.59 -14.71
C VAL A 47 -0.20 -2.45 -15.02
N GLY A 48 -1.27 -1.79 -15.48
CA GLY A 48 -2.48 -2.43 -15.99
C GLY A 48 -3.14 -3.38 -14.97
N TRP A 49 -3.56 -4.55 -15.44
CA TRP A 49 -4.30 -5.52 -14.63
C TRP A 49 -3.51 -6.11 -13.45
N LYS A 50 -2.17 -6.03 -13.48
CA LYS A 50 -1.32 -6.50 -12.38
C LYS A 50 -1.58 -5.77 -11.06
N LEU A 51 -2.16 -4.57 -11.11
CA LEU A 51 -2.54 -3.81 -9.91
C LEU A 51 -3.61 -4.57 -9.09
N TYR A 52 -4.58 -5.20 -9.77
CA TYR A 52 -5.62 -5.98 -9.12
C TYR A 52 -5.09 -7.31 -8.60
N GLU A 53 -4.20 -7.96 -9.35
CA GLU A 53 -3.50 -9.18 -8.88
C GLU A 53 -2.66 -8.89 -7.62
N PHE A 54 -2.00 -7.73 -7.59
CA PHE A 54 -1.24 -7.27 -6.44
C PHE A 54 -2.14 -7.09 -5.21
N GLY A 55 -3.27 -6.37 -5.35
CA GLY A 55 -4.25 -6.19 -4.27
C GLY A 55 -4.78 -7.54 -3.76
N ALA A 56 -5.22 -8.42 -4.65
CA ALA A 56 -5.75 -9.74 -4.28
C ALA A 56 -4.71 -10.61 -3.55
N LEU A 57 -3.44 -10.55 -3.94
CA LEU A 57 -2.37 -11.27 -3.25
C LEU A 57 -2.12 -10.70 -1.85
N LEU A 58 -2.14 -9.38 -1.69
CA LEU A 58 -2.01 -8.74 -0.38
C LEU A 58 -3.17 -9.15 0.54
N GLU A 59 -4.42 -9.10 0.07
CA GLU A 59 -5.58 -9.51 0.87
C GLU A 59 -5.47 -10.98 1.32
N LYS A 60 -5.01 -11.85 0.42
CA LYS A 60 -4.78 -13.26 0.74
C LYS A 60 -3.68 -13.46 1.79
N GLU A 61 -2.60 -12.69 1.71
CA GLU A 61 -1.46 -12.79 2.64
C GLU A 61 -1.81 -12.22 4.02
N PHE A 62 -2.40 -11.03 4.07
CA PHE A 62 -2.66 -10.29 5.30
C PHE A 62 -4.03 -10.60 5.94
N ARG A 63 -4.92 -11.28 5.20
CA ARG A 63 -6.27 -11.68 5.66
C ARG A 63 -7.17 -10.52 6.10
N ILE A 64 -6.92 -9.35 5.56
CA ILE A 64 -7.72 -8.13 5.74
C ILE A 64 -7.89 -7.43 4.38
N PRO A 65 -8.95 -6.63 4.19
CA PRO A 65 -9.16 -5.84 2.98
C PRO A 65 -7.96 -4.93 2.65
N VAL A 66 -7.70 -4.72 1.36
CA VAL A 66 -6.59 -3.88 0.88
C VAL A 66 -7.07 -2.91 -0.18
N ASP A 67 -6.86 -1.62 0.06
CA ASP A 67 -7.12 -0.56 -0.89
C ASP A 67 -5.83 -0.16 -1.61
N VAL A 68 -5.77 -0.49 -2.92
CA VAL A 68 -4.62 -0.18 -3.77
C VAL A 68 -4.92 1.04 -4.65
N VAL A 69 -4.09 2.08 -4.51
CA VAL A 69 -4.22 3.33 -5.28
C VAL A 69 -3.01 3.49 -6.22
N PRO A 70 -3.21 3.61 -7.54
CA PRO A 70 -2.11 3.96 -8.43
C PRO A 70 -1.75 5.45 -8.25
N LEU A 71 -0.46 5.75 -8.12
CA LEU A 71 0.06 7.12 -8.00
C LEU A 71 0.09 7.88 -9.34
N SER A 72 -0.01 7.15 -10.45
CA SER A 72 0.07 7.68 -11.81
C SER A 72 -1.24 7.42 -12.57
N PRO A 73 -1.87 8.42 -13.20
CA PRO A 73 -1.48 9.84 -13.22
C PRO A 73 -1.77 10.56 -11.89
N PRO A 74 -1.00 11.62 -11.56
CA PRO A 74 -1.17 12.34 -10.31
C PRO A 74 -2.47 13.16 -10.31
N ASN A 75 -3.17 13.11 -9.19
CA ASN A 75 -4.36 13.88 -8.86
C ASN A 75 -4.25 14.47 -7.43
N PRO A 76 -5.17 15.37 -7.00
CA PRO A 76 -5.10 15.98 -5.66
C PRO A 76 -5.04 14.96 -4.51
N PHE A 77 -5.71 13.81 -4.64
CA PHE A 77 -5.70 12.74 -3.65
C PHE A 77 -4.33 12.04 -3.58
N THR A 78 -3.77 11.62 -4.70
CA THR A 78 -2.42 11.00 -4.76
C THR A 78 -1.32 11.94 -4.25
N ARG A 79 -1.41 13.25 -4.52
CA ARG A 79 -0.47 14.25 -3.97
C ARG A 79 -0.56 14.37 -2.45
N ALA A 80 -1.78 14.29 -1.90
CA ALA A 80 -1.98 14.26 -0.46
C ALA A 80 -1.39 12.99 0.18
N ILE A 81 -1.56 11.84 -0.47
CA ILE A 81 -0.92 10.58 -0.06
C ILE A 81 0.61 10.71 -0.09
N GLU A 82 1.20 11.24 -1.16
CA GLU A 82 2.64 11.44 -1.26
C GLU A 82 3.20 12.36 -0.16
N THR A 83 2.42 13.35 0.29
CA THR A 83 2.85 14.33 1.30
C THR A 83 2.68 13.82 2.74
N LYS A 84 1.62 13.05 3.02
CA LYS A 84 1.23 12.66 4.38
C LYS A 84 1.50 11.19 4.70
N GLY A 85 1.66 10.37 3.68
CA GLY A 85 1.85 8.93 3.81
C GLY A 85 3.25 8.55 4.29
N LYS A 86 3.39 7.31 4.75
CA LYS A 86 4.65 6.69 5.12
C LYS A 86 5.23 5.95 3.92
N ARG A 87 6.33 6.47 3.37
CA ARG A 87 7.05 5.83 2.27
C ARG A 87 7.76 4.55 2.75
N LEU A 88 7.57 3.46 2.01
CA LEU A 88 8.23 2.17 2.22
C LEU A 88 9.26 1.84 1.12
N LEU A 89 9.02 2.34 -0.10
CA LEU A 89 9.90 2.24 -1.27
C LEU A 89 10.02 3.59 -1.96
#